data_AF-A0A838D4R7-F1
#
_entry.id   AF-A0A838D4R7-F1
#
_cell.length_a   1.000
_cell.length_b   1.000
_cell.length_c   1.000
_cell.angle_alpha   90.00
_cell.angle_beta   90.00
_cell.angle_gamma   90.00
#
_symmetry.space_group_name_H-M   'P 1'
#
loop_
_entity.id
_entity.type
_entity.pdbx_description
1 polymer ?
#
loop_
_entity_poly.entity_id
_entity_poly.type
_entity_poly.pdbx_seq_one_letter_code
_entity_poly.pdbx_strand_id
1 'polypeptide(L)'
;MLTEMPAHVLVTDDDVTAGVAEAVGLDGEKWRAERVSTQESTPEGRVDLTMSLVNVDERHPVWIEVTAGAREQPDQLERYARELRRRSSDGMLVALAEAGDPILQSAREHELATPLSWQQVLDLCTGVAEGRGGPEWRQRARSVDAPARQRTLAEFSWYLEHRRVAVDIEALSEEDVVAARRAERLLVDEGAIHHLLLKASAGLSGFSRGEPYRDAPGRGRQLALERGVILTADSAHDVWPVLQGANAELWFSTAGTEDLEDEVEIEPMFFSGFVFAKPIAPKVDEALRDAPWRAGLPKGVLLGDDGGGVWIVRMLTLSDLARSADSFSDQVEVVRAWCEKSLRVITAAGLPRGWPAPATGGEGGAPG
;
A
#
# COMPACT_ATOMS: atom_id res chain seq x y z
N MET A 1 -4.32 -14.63 -20.73
CA MET A 1 -3.60 -13.34 -20.72
C MET A 1 -2.27 -13.39 -19.97
N LEU A 2 -2.09 -14.23 -18.95
CA LEU A 2 -0.81 -14.30 -18.23
C LEU A 2 0.34 -14.90 -19.05
N THR A 3 0.07 -15.64 -20.12
CA THR A 3 1.11 -16.30 -20.93
C THR A 3 1.42 -15.54 -22.22
N GLU A 4 0.44 -14.80 -22.76
CA GLU A 4 0.56 -14.10 -24.04
C GLU A 4 1.43 -12.84 -23.94
N MET A 5 1.34 -12.08 -22.84
CA MET A 5 2.18 -10.89 -22.64
C MET A 5 3.66 -11.24 -22.42
N PRO A 6 4.04 -12.19 -21.53
CA PRO A 6 5.42 -12.65 -21.44
C PRO A 6 5.93 -13.20 -22.78
N ALA A 7 5.11 -13.98 -23.50
CA ALA A 7 5.51 -14.49 -24.81
C ALA A 7 5.81 -13.35 -25.80
N HIS A 8 4.97 -12.31 -25.83
CA HIS A 8 5.21 -11.16 -26.68
C HIS A 8 6.49 -10.40 -26.31
N VAL A 9 6.77 -10.21 -25.02
CA VAL A 9 8.02 -9.59 -24.54
C VAL A 9 9.23 -10.41 -24.96
N LEU A 10 9.23 -11.73 -24.72
CA LEU A 10 10.34 -12.61 -25.09
C LEU A 10 10.62 -12.63 -26.61
N VAL A 11 9.58 -12.49 -27.44
CA VAL A 11 9.75 -12.41 -28.90
C VAL A 11 10.30 -11.06 -29.36
N THR A 12 9.93 -9.97 -28.67
CA THR A 12 10.20 -8.61 -29.14
C THR A 12 11.38 -7.93 -28.47
N ASP A 13 11.92 -8.54 -27.40
CA ASP A 13 12.94 -7.95 -26.56
C ASP A 13 14.10 -8.92 -26.28
N ASP A 14 15.18 -8.78 -27.06
CA ASP A 14 16.38 -9.62 -26.95
C ASP A 14 17.07 -9.50 -25.58
N ASP A 15 17.04 -8.33 -24.93
CA ASP A 15 17.70 -8.12 -23.64
C ASP A 15 16.93 -8.82 -22.50
N VAL A 16 15.60 -8.82 -22.56
CA VAL A 16 14.80 -9.62 -21.61
C VAL A 16 15.00 -11.12 -21.86
N THR A 17 15.04 -11.54 -23.12
CA THR A 17 15.35 -12.94 -23.46
C THR A 17 16.74 -13.36 -22.98
N ALA A 18 17.73 -12.50 -23.12
CA ALA A 18 19.08 -12.72 -22.59
C ALA A 18 19.05 -12.91 -21.07
N GLY A 19 18.31 -12.06 -20.35
CA GLY A 19 18.14 -12.20 -18.90
C GLY A 19 17.41 -13.47 -18.46
N VAL A 20 16.42 -13.93 -19.23
CA VAL A 20 15.78 -15.23 -18.98
C VAL A 20 16.75 -16.38 -19.27
N ALA A 21 17.57 -16.29 -20.32
CA ALA A 21 18.62 -17.26 -20.59
C ALA A 21 19.62 -17.34 -19.44
N GLU A 22 20.06 -16.20 -18.89
CA GLU A 22 20.91 -16.15 -17.69
C GLU A 22 20.24 -16.78 -16.47
N ALA A 23 18.96 -16.50 -16.25
CA ALA A 23 18.21 -17.09 -15.14
C ALA A 23 18.17 -18.62 -15.19
N VAL A 24 18.20 -19.22 -16.39
CA VAL A 24 18.25 -20.67 -16.59
C VAL A 24 19.67 -21.23 -16.71
N GLY A 25 20.70 -20.43 -16.44
CA GLY A 25 22.09 -20.86 -16.39
C GLY A 25 22.82 -20.85 -17.74
N LEU A 26 22.27 -20.16 -18.74
CA LEU A 26 22.90 -19.95 -20.04
C LEU A 26 23.59 -18.58 -20.11
N ASP A 27 24.51 -18.42 -21.06
CA ASP A 27 25.20 -17.14 -21.33
C ASP A 27 24.30 -16.18 -22.13
N GLY A 28 23.56 -15.31 -21.46
CA GLY A 28 22.53 -14.44 -22.06
C GLY A 28 22.99 -13.65 -23.28
N GLU A 29 24.27 -13.27 -23.36
CA GLU A 29 24.82 -12.54 -24.50
C GLU A 29 24.75 -13.35 -25.80
N LYS A 30 24.79 -14.68 -25.72
CA LYS A 30 24.85 -15.60 -26.85
C LYS A 30 23.51 -16.14 -27.32
N TRP A 31 22.49 -16.14 -26.46
CA TRP A 31 21.22 -16.78 -26.75
C TRP A 31 20.16 -15.77 -27.21
N ARG A 32 19.38 -16.15 -28.21
CA ARG A 32 18.22 -15.38 -28.69
C ARG A 32 17.01 -16.30 -28.83
N ALA A 33 15.80 -15.75 -28.70
CA ALA A 33 14.59 -16.51 -28.94
C ALA A 33 14.36 -16.64 -30.45
N GLU A 34 14.37 -17.86 -30.99
CA GLU A 34 13.98 -18.13 -32.38
C GLU A 34 12.45 -18.25 -32.51
N ARG A 35 11.84 -18.91 -31.52
CA ARG A 35 10.41 -19.18 -31.49
C ARG A 35 9.91 -19.13 -30.06
N VAL A 36 8.81 -18.44 -29.85
CA VAL A 36 8.03 -18.50 -28.61
C VAL A 36 6.59 -18.86 -28.96
N SER A 37 5.99 -19.76 -28.21
CA SER A 37 4.58 -20.11 -28.37
C SER A 37 3.93 -20.33 -27.02
N THR A 38 2.62 -20.15 -26.97
CA THR A 38 1.82 -20.35 -25.76
C THR A 38 0.95 -21.59 -25.92
N GLN A 39 0.69 -22.29 -24.82
CA GLN A 39 -0.33 -23.34 -24.76
C GLN A 39 -0.05 -24.52 -25.72
N GLU A 40 1.21 -24.92 -25.84
CA GLU A 40 1.64 -26.00 -26.72
C GLU A 40 1.23 -27.37 -26.17
N SER A 41 0.55 -28.18 -26.98
CA SER A 41 0.14 -29.53 -26.61
C SER A 41 1.30 -30.52 -26.66
N THR A 42 1.41 -31.33 -25.61
CA THR A 42 2.35 -32.45 -25.47
C THR A 42 1.58 -33.73 -25.12
N PRO A 43 2.18 -34.92 -25.28
CA PRO A 43 1.57 -36.18 -24.84
C PRO A 43 1.20 -36.18 -23.35
N GLU A 44 1.91 -35.42 -22.52
CA GLU A 44 1.74 -35.36 -21.07
C GLU A 44 0.89 -34.16 -20.62
N GLY A 45 0.38 -33.33 -21.54
CA GLY A 45 -0.49 -32.19 -21.22
C GLY A 45 -0.35 -30.99 -22.16
N ARG A 46 -0.43 -29.78 -21.61
CA ARG A 46 -0.29 -28.54 -22.36
C ARG A 46 0.65 -27.61 -21.58
N VAL A 47 1.76 -27.24 -22.20
CA VAL A 47 2.77 -26.36 -21.60
C VAL A 47 2.35 -24.92 -21.83
N ASP A 48 2.43 -24.09 -20.79
CA ASP A 48 1.94 -22.72 -20.83
C ASP A 48 2.69 -21.84 -21.82
N LEU A 49 4.02 -21.90 -21.81
CA LEU A 49 4.89 -21.18 -22.73
C LEU A 49 6.07 -22.08 -23.13
N THR A 50 6.34 -22.14 -24.42
CA THR A 50 7.50 -22.82 -24.98
C THR A 50 8.35 -21.81 -25.73
N MET A 51 9.66 -21.91 -25.56
CA MET A 51 10.65 -21.06 -26.22
C MET A 51 11.77 -21.93 -26.79
N SER A 52 12.26 -21.59 -27.97
CA SER A 52 13.48 -22.16 -28.53
C SER A 52 14.57 -21.09 -28.49
N LEU A 53 15.55 -21.27 -27.61
CA LEU A 53 16.75 -20.44 -27.57
C LEU A 53 17.75 -20.96 -28.60
N VAL A 54 18.36 -20.05 -29.35
CA VAL A 54 19.36 -20.38 -30.37
C VAL A 54 20.66 -19.60 -30.16
N ASN A 55 21.77 -20.29 -30.39
CA ASN A 55 23.13 -19.74 -30.39
C ASN A 55 23.92 -20.40 -31.52
N VAL A 56 24.16 -19.66 -32.62
CA VAL A 56 24.77 -20.19 -33.85
C VAL A 56 24.03 -21.42 -34.36
N ASP A 57 24.53 -22.63 -34.11
CA ASP A 57 23.96 -23.92 -34.55
C ASP A 57 23.32 -24.71 -33.39
N GLU A 58 23.41 -24.21 -32.16
CA GLU A 58 22.85 -24.84 -30.98
C GLU A 58 21.42 -24.36 -30.75
N ARG A 59 20.52 -25.29 -30.39
CA ARG A 59 19.12 -25.02 -30.11
C ARG A 59 18.73 -25.65 -28.77
N HIS A 60 18.27 -24.81 -27.84
CA HIS A 60 17.85 -25.25 -26.51
C HIS A 60 16.35 -24.98 -26.32
N PRO A 61 15.53 -26.03 -26.23
CA PRO A 61 14.14 -25.86 -25.89
C PRO A 61 14.02 -25.49 -24.41
N VAL A 62 13.31 -24.39 -24.14
CA VAL A 62 12.93 -23.93 -22.80
C VAL A 62 11.42 -24.04 -22.67
N TRP A 63 10.96 -24.83 -21.73
CA TRP A 63 9.54 -24.91 -21.37
C TRP A 63 9.33 -24.12 -20.08
N ILE A 64 8.35 -23.22 -20.09
CA ILE A 64 8.01 -22.38 -18.94
C ILE A 64 6.58 -22.72 -18.54
N GLU A 65 6.44 -23.27 -17.34
CA GLU A 65 5.15 -23.49 -16.70
C GLU A 65 4.80 -22.31 -15.82
N VAL A 66 3.59 -21.77 -15.96
CA VAL A 66 3.20 -20.49 -15.36
C VAL A 66 2.08 -20.70 -14.35
N THR A 67 2.37 -20.55 -13.07
CA THR A 67 1.33 -20.47 -12.04
C THR A 67 0.99 -19.01 -11.74
N ALA A 68 -0.30 -18.71 -11.75
CA ALA A 68 -0.84 -17.40 -11.42
C ALA A 68 -2.20 -17.59 -10.73
N GLY A 69 -2.14 -18.23 -9.55
CA GLY A 69 -3.32 -18.57 -8.75
C GLY A 69 -4.07 -19.84 -9.20
N ALA A 70 -3.58 -20.56 -10.22
CA ALA A 70 -4.09 -21.89 -10.56
C ALA A 70 -3.55 -22.92 -9.57
N ARG A 71 -4.38 -23.88 -9.14
CA ARG A 71 -3.93 -24.95 -8.26
C ARG A 71 -2.89 -25.81 -8.96
N GLU A 72 -1.72 -25.95 -8.34
CA GLU A 72 -0.68 -26.88 -8.75
C GLU A 72 -1.28 -28.30 -8.88
N GLN A 73 -0.94 -28.96 -10.00
CA GLN A 73 -1.11 -30.40 -10.09
C GLN A 73 0.20 -31.05 -9.60
N PRO A 74 0.18 -31.88 -8.54
CA PRO A 74 1.38 -32.36 -7.85
C PRO A 74 2.46 -33.00 -8.74
N ASP A 75 2.07 -33.57 -9.88
CA ASP A 75 2.98 -34.29 -10.77
C ASP A 75 3.29 -33.54 -12.08
N GLN A 76 2.85 -32.28 -12.23
CA GLN A 76 2.93 -31.58 -13.52
C GLN A 76 4.36 -31.28 -13.95
N LEU A 77 5.20 -30.76 -13.05
CA LEU A 77 6.62 -30.52 -13.33
C LEU A 77 7.35 -31.82 -13.66
N GLU A 78 7.06 -32.92 -12.95
CA GLU A 78 7.65 -34.22 -13.23
C GLU A 78 7.29 -34.74 -14.62
N ARG A 79 6.02 -34.62 -15.01
CA ARG A 79 5.53 -35.00 -16.34
C ARG A 79 6.22 -34.20 -17.44
N TYR A 80 6.32 -32.89 -17.27
CA TYR A 80 6.97 -32.01 -18.25
C TYR A 80 8.47 -32.20 -18.31
N ALA A 81 9.16 -32.37 -17.17
CA ALA A 81 10.58 -32.68 -17.14
C ALA A 81 10.87 -34.02 -17.85
N ARG A 82 10.04 -35.04 -17.61
CA ARG A 82 10.16 -36.35 -18.28
C ARG A 82 9.97 -36.24 -19.79
N GLU A 83 8.95 -35.53 -20.25
CA GLU A 83 8.69 -35.35 -21.68
C GLU A 83 9.77 -34.49 -22.35
N LEU A 84 10.23 -33.42 -21.69
CA LEU A 84 11.28 -32.56 -22.22
C LEU A 84 12.58 -33.34 -22.42
N ARG A 85 12.98 -34.15 -21.42
CA ARG A 85 14.14 -35.05 -21.52
C ARG A 85 14.03 -36.10 -22.62
N ARG A 86 12.81 -36.54 -22.98
CA ARG A 86 12.60 -37.45 -24.12
C ARG A 86 12.82 -36.75 -25.46
N ARG A 87 12.56 -35.45 -25.53
CA ARG A 87 12.67 -34.65 -26.77
C ARG A 87 14.06 -34.05 -26.97
N SER A 88 14.71 -33.63 -25.89
CA SER A 88 16.03 -33.03 -25.92
C SER A 88 16.78 -33.32 -24.62
N SER A 89 18.05 -33.72 -24.72
CA SER A 89 18.92 -33.91 -23.56
C SER A 89 19.25 -32.59 -22.85
N ASP A 90 19.16 -31.48 -23.58
CA ASP A 90 19.65 -30.17 -23.12
C ASP A 90 18.49 -29.17 -22.93
N GLY A 91 17.25 -29.68 -22.89
CA GLY A 91 16.06 -28.88 -22.65
C GLY A 91 15.95 -28.44 -21.19
N MET A 92 15.45 -27.22 -20.99
CA MET A 92 15.28 -26.62 -19.66
C MET A 92 13.80 -26.43 -19.33
N LEU A 93 13.41 -26.80 -18.11
CA LEU A 93 12.08 -26.51 -17.58
C LEU A 93 12.20 -25.37 -16.57
N VAL A 94 11.30 -24.40 -16.65
CA VAL A 94 11.20 -23.25 -15.74
C VAL A 94 9.83 -23.30 -15.07
N ALA A 95 9.80 -23.14 -13.75
CA ALA A 95 8.58 -22.90 -13.00
C ALA A 95 8.48 -21.40 -12.70
N LEU A 96 7.47 -20.72 -13.24
CA LEU A 96 7.25 -19.29 -13.09
C LEU A 96 6.00 -19.02 -12.24
N ALA A 97 6.16 -18.38 -11.09
CA ALA A 97 5.09 -18.22 -10.11
C ALA A 97 5.22 -16.97 -9.24
N GLU A 98 4.22 -16.70 -8.39
CA GLU A 98 4.34 -15.71 -7.31
C GLU A 98 5.40 -16.14 -6.28
N ALA A 99 6.01 -15.16 -5.60
CA ALA A 99 6.94 -15.46 -4.53
C ALA A 99 6.23 -16.23 -3.40
N GLY A 100 6.81 -17.37 -2.99
CA GLY A 100 6.23 -18.23 -1.96
C GLY A 100 5.24 -19.28 -2.49
N ASP A 101 4.95 -19.32 -3.79
CA ASP A 101 4.17 -20.40 -4.39
C ASP A 101 4.87 -21.76 -4.18
N PRO A 102 4.15 -22.80 -3.69
CA PRO A 102 4.69 -24.14 -3.48
C PRO A 102 5.40 -24.73 -4.71
N ILE A 103 4.99 -24.38 -5.94
CA ILE A 103 5.63 -24.89 -7.15
C ILE A 103 7.10 -24.49 -7.25
N LEU A 104 7.47 -23.30 -6.74
CA LEU A 104 8.86 -22.84 -6.74
C LEU A 104 9.70 -23.61 -5.71
N GLN A 105 9.09 -24.04 -4.61
CA GLN A 105 9.75 -24.89 -3.62
C GLN A 105 9.94 -26.30 -4.20
N SER A 106 8.88 -26.88 -4.78
CA SER A 106 8.92 -28.19 -5.45
C SER A 106 10.00 -28.24 -6.54
N ALA A 107 10.05 -27.19 -7.40
CA ALA A 107 11.08 -27.05 -8.43
C ALA A 107 12.51 -27.09 -7.86
N ARG A 108 12.76 -26.43 -6.73
CA ARG A 108 14.05 -26.41 -6.03
C ARG A 108 14.39 -27.75 -5.38
N GLU A 109 13.47 -28.30 -4.61
CA GLU A 109 13.71 -29.51 -3.81
C GLU A 109 13.94 -30.75 -4.67
N HIS A 110 13.25 -30.83 -5.81
CA HIS A 110 13.33 -31.97 -6.70
C HIS A 110 14.25 -31.76 -7.90
N GLU A 111 14.86 -30.58 -8.03
CA GLU A 111 15.73 -30.19 -9.16
C GLU A 111 15.07 -30.48 -10.53
N LEU A 112 13.75 -30.32 -10.60
CA LEU A 112 12.95 -30.63 -11.80
C LEU A 112 12.92 -29.46 -12.79
N ALA A 113 13.04 -28.24 -12.27
CA ALA A 113 12.90 -27.00 -13.02
C ALA A 113 13.71 -25.87 -12.36
N THR A 114 14.09 -24.88 -13.15
CA THR A 114 14.61 -23.61 -12.63
C THR A 114 13.46 -22.79 -12.04
N PRO A 115 13.49 -22.42 -10.76
CA PRO A 115 12.47 -21.58 -10.14
C PRO A 115 12.68 -20.12 -10.54
N LEU A 116 11.63 -19.46 -11.04
CA LEU A 116 11.64 -18.03 -11.35
C LEU A 116 10.38 -17.40 -10.76
N SER A 117 10.50 -16.30 -10.02
CA SER A 117 9.31 -15.58 -9.54
C SER A 117 8.90 -14.47 -10.50
N TRP A 118 7.62 -14.09 -10.48
CA TRP A 118 7.13 -12.91 -11.18
C TRP A 118 7.85 -11.63 -10.74
N GLN A 119 8.28 -11.55 -9.48
CA GLN A 119 9.12 -10.46 -9.01
C GLN A 119 10.47 -10.41 -9.75
N GLN A 120 11.15 -11.55 -9.89
CA GLN A 120 12.41 -11.61 -10.63
C GLN A 120 12.23 -11.24 -12.11
N VAL A 121 11.10 -11.61 -12.71
CA VAL A 121 10.75 -11.19 -14.08
C VAL A 121 10.52 -9.67 -14.15
N LEU A 122 9.82 -9.08 -13.16
CA LEU A 122 9.62 -7.64 -13.08
C LEU A 122 10.96 -6.91 -12.92
N ASP A 123 11.81 -7.35 -11.99
CA ASP A 123 13.13 -6.76 -11.72
C ASP A 123 14.00 -6.80 -12.99
N LEU A 124 13.97 -7.92 -13.73
CA LEU A 124 14.66 -8.04 -15.01
C LEU A 124 14.14 -7.02 -16.04
N CYS A 125 12.82 -6.92 -16.20
CA CYS A 125 12.20 -5.98 -17.13
C CYS A 125 12.55 -4.53 -16.76
N THR A 126 12.51 -4.19 -15.47
CA THR A 126 12.88 -2.88 -14.94
C THR A 126 14.34 -2.57 -15.21
N GLY A 127 15.27 -3.49 -14.93
CA GLY A 127 16.70 -3.30 -15.21
C GLY A 127 17.00 -3.07 -16.70
N VAL A 128 16.38 -3.85 -17.58
CA VAL A 128 16.49 -3.66 -19.05
C VAL A 128 15.93 -2.30 -19.47
N ALA A 129 14.78 -1.90 -18.92
CA ALA A 129 14.14 -0.65 -19.29
C ALA A 129 14.92 0.57 -18.76
N GLU A 130 15.44 0.52 -17.53
CA GLU A 130 16.32 1.52 -16.93
C GLU A 130 17.63 1.67 -17.69
N GLY A 131 18.26 0.56 -18.10
CA GLY A 131 19.50 0.60 -18.89
C GLY A 131 19.35 1.36 -20.22
N ARG A 132 18.13 1.36 -20.79
CA ARG A 132 17.81 2.06 -22.05
C ARG A 132 17.23 3.46 -21.85
N GLY A 133 16.42 3.61 -20.82
CA GLY A 133 15.54 4.75 -20.60
C GLY A 133 15.79 5.47 -19.28
N GLY A 134 16.89 5.21 -18.58
CA GLY A 134 17.29 5.79 -17.30
C GLY A 134 16.24 5.65 -16.19
N PRO A 135 16.38 6.39 -15.07
CA PRO A 135 15.45 6.32 -13.94
C PRO A 135 14.00 6.69 -14.31
N GLU A 136 13.81 7.57 -15.30
CA GLU A 136 12.50 8.01 -15.78
C GLU A 136 11.95 7.14 -16.93
N TRP A 137 12.41 5.90 -17.09
CA TRP A 137 12.06 5.05 -18.23
C TRP A 137 10.54 4.85 -18.35
N ARG A 138 9.81 4.69 -17.24
CA ARG A 138 8.35 4.52 -17.25
C ARG A 138 7.64 5.73 -17.83
N GLN A 139 8.07 6.94 -17.46
CA GLN A 139 7.50 8.18 -18.00
C GLN A 139 7.83 8.32 -19.49
N ARG A 140 9.07 8.02 -19.88
CA ARG A 140 9.51 8.07 -21.28
C ARG A 140 8.79 7.06 -22.16
N ALA A 141 8.56 5.84 -21.65
CA ALA A 141 7.82 4.80 -22.33
C ALA A 141 6.37 5.19 -22.63
N ARG A 142 5.75 6.07 -21.83
CA ARG A 142 4.39 6.57 -22.07
C ARG A 142 4.30 7.67 -23.14
N SER A 143 5.43 8.17 -23.65
CA SER A 143 5.41 9.17 -24.70
C SER A 143 4.92 8.60 -26.04
N VAL A 144 4.33 9.47 -26.88
CA VAL A 144 3.81 9.06 -28.20
C VAL A 144 4.93 8.53 -29.09
N ASP A 145 6.13 9.09 -28.95
CA ASP A 145 7.33 8.76 -29.73
C ASP A 145 8.17 7.62 -29.12
N ALA A 146 7.72 7.02 -28.01
CA ALA A 146 8.41 5.91 -27.39
C ALA A 146 8.50 4.70 -28.35
N PRO A 147 9.66 4.05 -28.47
CA PRO A 147 9.79 2.79 -29.20
C PRO A 147 8.78 1.76 -28.71
N ALA A 148 8.18 0.99 -29.62
CA ALA A 148 7.17 -0.02 -29.29
C ALA A 148 7.64 -0.99 -28.19
N ARG A 149 8.88 -1.47 -28.26
CA ARG A 149 9.49 -2.32 -27.21
C ARG A 149 9.48 -1.70 -25.82
N GLN A 150 9.73 -0.40 -25.69
CA GLN A 150 9.71 0.29 -24.39
C GLN A 150 8.28 0.41 -23.86
N ARG A 151 7.30 0.67 -24.75
CA ARG A 151 5.87 0.65 -24.40
C ARG A 151 5.44 -0.73 -23.93
N THR A 152 5.80 -1.78 -24.65
CA THR A 152 5.48 -3.16 -24.30
C THR A 152 6.06 -3.55 -22.94
N LEU A 153 7.32 -3.19 -22.64
CA LEU A 153 7.90 -3.44 -21.32
C LEU A 153 7.16 -2.67 -20.22
N ALA A 154 6.85 -1.40 -20.44
CA ALA A 154 6.10 -0.61 -19.45
C ALA A 154 4.69 -1.16 -19.20
N GLU A 155 4.01 -1.61 -20.26
CA GLU A 155 2.69 -2.24 -20.16
C GLU A 155 2.78 -3.60 -19.45
N PHE A 156 3.83 -4.38 -19.70
CA PHE A 156 4.05 -5.65 -19.03
C PHE A 156 4.39 -5.48 -17.54
N SER A 157 5.31 -4.58 -17.19
CA SER A 157 5.59 -4.25 -15.79
C SER A 157 4.34 -3.77 -15.06
N TRP A 158 3.58 -2.85 -15.68
CA TRP A 158 2.31 -2.38 -15.12
C TRP A 158 1.30 -3.53 -14.93
N TYR A 159 1.24 -4.47 -15.88
CA TYR A 159 0.35 -5.63 -15.76
C TYR A 159 0.73 -6.53 -14.58
N LEU A 160 2.01 -6.80 -14.37
CA LEU A 160 2.49 -7.61 -13.24
C LEU A 160 2.16 -6.94 -11.89
N GLU A 161 2.41 -5.63 -11.80
CA GLU A 161 2.09 -4.78 -10.63
C GLU A 161 0.58 -4.74 -10.36
N HIS A 162 -0.23 -4.46 -11.39
CA HIS A 162 -1.68 -4.34 -11.27
C HIS A 162 -2.34 -5.67 -10.87
N ARG A 163 -1.81 -6.80 -11.36
CA ARG A 163 -2.28 -8.14 -10.99
C ARG A 163 -1.77 -8.59 -9.62
N ARG A 164 -0.92 -7.79 -8.96
CA ARG A 164 -0.29 -8.07 -7.66
C ARG A 164 0.52 -9.37 -7.63
N VAL A 165 0.98 -9.84 -8.79
CA VAL A 165 1.85 -11.04 -8.90
C VAL A 165 3.32 -10.68 -8.73
N ALA A 166 3.66 -9.42 -8.99
CA ALA A 166 4.90 -8.78 -8.61
C ALA A 166 4.55 -7.38 -8.09
N VAL A 167 5.37 -6.83 -7.21
CA VAL A 167 5.20 -5.47 -6.74
C VAL A 167 6.55 -4.79 -6.90
N ASP A 168 6.56 -3.63 -7.55
CA ASP A 168 7.73 -2.77 -7.52
C ASP A 168 7.83 -2.14 -6.13
N ILE A 169 8.27 -2.95 -5.16
CA ILE A 169 8.61 -2.49 -3.83
C ILE A 169 10.02 -1.96 -3.98
N GLU A 170 10.18 -0.64 -4.05
CA GLU A 170 11.46 -0.03 -3.76
C GLU A 170 12.00 -0.68 -2.48
N ALA A 171 13.19 -1.27 -2.54
CA ALA A 171 13.77 -1.96 -1.39
C ALA A 171 13.67 -1.03 -0.18
N LEU A 172 13.02 -1.51 0.89
CA LEU A 172 12.80 -0.70 2.09
C LEU A 172 14.12 -0.05 2.49
N SER A 173 14.13 1.27 2.59
CA SER A 173 15.31 1.98 3.06
C SER A 173 15.62 1.52 4.50
N GLU A 174 16.87 1.70 4.94
CA GLU A 174 17.22 1.46 6.35
C GLU A 174 16.30 2.24 7.30
N GLU A 175 15.88 3.44 6.87
CA GLU A 175 14.91 4.28 7.57
C GLU A 175 13.53 3.61 7.65
N ASP A 176 13.02 3.01 6.56
CA ASP A 176 11.71 2.34 6.55
C ASP A 176 11.71 1.08 7.42
N VAL A 177 12.80 0.30 7.44
CA VAL A 177 12.93 -0.87 8.32
C VAL A 177 12.92 -0.45 9.79
N VAL A 178 13.61 0.64 10.12
CA VAL A 178 13.62 1.21 11.48
C VAL A 178 12.24 1.77 11.85
N ALA A 179 11.58 2.48 10.94
CA ALA A 179 10.24 3.01 11.14
C ALA A 179 9.20 1.90 11.36
N ALA A 180 9.23 0.82 10.58
CA ALA A 180 8.35 -0.32 10.75
C ALA A 180 8.50 -0.96 12.15
N ARG A 181 9.74 -1.17 12.62
CA ARG A 181 10.01 -1.69 13.98
C ARG A 181 9.58 -0.74 15.10
N ARG A 182 9.50 0.57 14.85
CA ARG A 182 9.00 1.56 15.82
C ARG A 182 7.48 1.56 15.84
N ALA A 183 6.85 1.50 14.67
CA ALA A 183 5.41 1.36 14.52
C ALA A 183 4.89 0.08 15.19
N GLU A 184 5.56 -1.05 14.95
CA GLU A 184 5.26 -2.34 15.60
C GLU A 184 5.34 -2.23 17.13
N ARG A 185 6.40 -1.63 17.69
CA ARG A 185 6.53 -1.42 19.14
C ARG A 185 5.37 -0.61 19.71
N LEU A 186 4.94 0.45 19.02
CA LEU A 186 3.80 1.25 19.46
C LEU A 186 2.49 0.46 19.45
N LEU A 187 2.31 -0.45 18.49
CA LEU A 187 1.10 -1.27 18.35
C LEU A 187 1.07 -2.47 19.32
N VAL A 188 2.21 -3.11 19.54
CA VAL A 188 2.33 -4.35 20.34
C VAL A 188 2.44 -4.08 21.84
N ASP A 189 3.10 -2.98 22.25
CA ASP A 189 3.18 -2.63 23.67
C ASP A 189 1.82 -2.11 24.16
N GLU A 190 1.10 -2.96 24.91
CA GLU A 190 -0.22 -2.65 25.47
C GLU A 190 -0.23 -1.27 26.15
N GLY A 191 -0.97 -0.33 25.57
CA GLY A 191 -1.15 1.01 26.10
C GLY A 191 -0.11 2.05 25.66
N ALA A 192 0.87 1.73 24.81
CA ALA A 192 1.83 2.71 24.31
C ALA A 192 1.16 3.84 23.51
N ILE A 193 0.28 3.50 22.56
CA ILE A 193 -0.54 4.49 21.84
C ILE A 193 -1.43 5.29 22.81
N HIS A 194 -2.05 4.62 23.78
CA HIS A 194 -2.90 5.28 24.77
C HIS A 194 -2.11 6.31 25.61
N HIS A 195 -0.93 5.93 26.09
CA HIS A 195 -0.03 6.80 26.84
C HIS A 195 0.50 7.95 25.98
N LEU A 196 0.75 7.70 24.70
CA LEU A 196 1.18 8.72 23.75
C LEU A 196 0.08 9.77 23.56
N LEU A 197 -1.15 9.35 23.28
CA LEU A 197 -2.31 10.24 23.14
C LEU A 197 -2.58 11.04 24.42
N LEU A 198 -2.52 10.38 25.58
CA LEU A 198 -2.68 11.02 26.89
C LEU A 198 -1.63 12.11 27.15
N LYS A 199 -0.36 11.83 26.86
CA LYS A 199 0.71 12.81 27.08
C LYS A 199 0.66 13.94 26.07
N ALA A 200 0.32 13.65 24.81
CA ALA A 200 0.15 14.67 23.79
C ALA A 200 -1.03 15.61 24.13
N SER A 201 -2.16 15.07 24.59
CA SER A 201 -3.36 15.85 24.91
C SER A 201 -3.21 16.72 26.17
N ALA A 202 -2.39 16.30 27.14
CA ALA A 202 -2.10 17.09 28.33
C ALA A 202 -1.52 18.49 28.00
N GLY A 203 -0.77 18.59 26.89
CA GLY A 203 -0.21 19.85 26.39
C GLY A 203 -1.21 20.75 25.66
N LEU A 204 -2.40 20.25 25.30
CA LEU A 204 -3.39 20.96 24.46
C LEU A 204 -4.42 21.77 25.26
N SER A 205 -4.12 22.09 26.52
CA SER A 205 -5.04 22.73 27.47
C SER A 205 -5.64 24.06 26.99
N GLY A 206 -5.00 24.74 26.03
CA GLY A 206 -5.49 25.98 25.40
C GLY A 206 -6.70 25.82 24.47
N PHE A 207 -7.15 24.59 24.17
CA PHE A 207 -8.25 24.33 23.23
C PHE A 207 -9.52 23.75 23.88
N SER A 208 -9.59 23.65 25.22
CA SER A 208 -10.75 23.13 25.95
C SER A 208 -11.38 24.16 26.89
N ARG A 209 -12.68 24.45 26.75
CA ARG A 209 -13.51 25.11 27.77
C ARG A 209 -14.79 24.29 27.99
N GLY A 210 -14.87 23.60 29.12
CA GLY A 210 -16.06 22.88 29.58
C GLY A 210 -15.81 22.22 30.93
N GLU A 211 -16.83 22.13 31.78
CA GLU A 211 -16.75 21.30 32.99
C GLU A 211 -16.75 19.80 32.62
N PRO A 212 -16.03 18.96 33.37
CA PRO A 212 -15.93 17.53 33.11
C PRO A 212 -17.28 16.82 33.19
N TYR A 213 -17.60 15.99 32.20
CA TYR A 213 -18.76 15.10 32.26
C TYR A 213 -18.41 13.90 33.16
N ARG A 214 -19.15 13.74 34.26
CA ARG A 214 -19.00 12.59 35.17
C ARG A 214 -19.76 11.37 34.63
N ASP A 215 -19.04 10.26 34.48
CA ASP A 215 -19.47 8.86 34.38
C ASP A 215 -20.96 8.60 34.04
N ALA A 216 -21.22 8.06 32.85
CA ALA A 216 -22.44 7.30 32.60
C ALA A 216 -22.23 5.83 33.01
N PRO A 217 -22.97 5.28 34.00
CA PRO A 217 -22.82 3.90 34.41
C PRO A 217 -23.56 2.99 33.42
N GLY A 218 -22.82 2.28 32.55
CA GLY A 218 -23.41 1.19 31.78
C GLY A 218 -22.63 0.72 30.56
N ARG A 219 -22.00 -0.45 30.70
CA ARG A 219 -21.52 -1.40 29.66
C ARG A 219 -20.43 -0.92 28.68
N GLY A 220 -19.30 -1.66 28.71
CA GLY A 220 -18.20 -1.56 27.74
C GLY A 220 -17.11 -0.60 28.19
N ARG A 221 -15.86 -1.08 28.29
CA ARG A 221 -14.70 -0.26 28.70
C ARG A 221 -14.39 0.81 27.63
N GLN A 222 -15.06 1.96 27.71
CA GLN A 222 -14.61 3.22 27.12
C GLN A 222 -13.91 4.03 28.20
N LEU A 223 -12.60 4.28 28.02
CA LEU A 223 -11.87 5.31 28.76
C LEU A 223 -11.97 6.61 27.96
N ALA A 224 -13.09 7.30 28.08
CA ALA A 224 -13.20 8.69 27.66
C ALA A 224 -12.45 9.54 28.69
N LEU A 225 -11.21 9.90 28.38
CA LEU A 225 -10.49 10.88 29.19
C LEU A 225 -10.99 12.27 28.84
N GLU A 226 -11.12 13.10 29.87
CA GLU A 226 -11.80 14.41 29.98
C GLU A 226 -11.41 15.48 28.93
N ARG A 227 -10.65 15.14 27.89
CA ARG A 227 -10.30 15.95 26.73
C ARG A 227 -10.12 15.05 25.50
N GLY A 228 -11.24 14.72 24.84
CA GLY A 228 -11.30 14.31 23.43
C GLY A 228 -10.31 13.24 22.95
N VAL A 229 -10.21 12.11 23.66
CA VAL A 229 -9.54 10.90 23.16
C VAL A 229 -10.53 9.74 23.18
N ILE A 230 -10.91 9.24 22.00
CA ILE A 230 -11.70 8.01 21.82
C ILE A 230 -10.75 6.94 21.26
N LEU A 231 -10.63 5.82 21.95
CA LEU A 231 -10.02 4.61 21.41
C LEU A 231 -11.15 3.65 21.06
N THR A 232 -11.30 3.31 19.78
CA THR A 232 -12.16 2.20 19.35
C THR A 232 -11.26 1.01 19.06
N ALA A 233 -11.26 0.02 19.95
CA ALA A 233 -10.88 -1.34 19.58
C ALA A 233 -12.12 -2.01 19.00
N ASP A 234 -12.02 -2.55 17.78
CA ASP A 234 -13.00 -3.33 17.02
C ASP A 234 -14.49 -3.01 17.26
N SER A 235 -15.13 -2.43 16.24
CA SER A 235 -16.60 -2.43 16.06
C SER A 235 -17.44 -1.79 17.19
N ALA A 236 -17.18 -0.53 17.53
CA ALA A 236 -18.05 0.23 18.44
C ALA A 236 -18.40 1.62 17.91
N HIS A 237 -19.22 1.66 16.85
CA HIS A 237 -19.86 2.87 16.34
C HIS A 237 -21.02 3.38 17.22
N ASP A 238 -21.40 2.65 18.28
CA ASP A 238 -22.75 2.77 18.86
C ASP A 238 -22.92 3.65 20.10
N VAL A 239 -21.90 4.40 20.54
CA VAL A 239 -22.11 5.35 21.66
C VAL A 239 -21.33 6.64 21.46
N TRP A 240 -21.87 7.52 20.61
CA TRP A 240 -21.55 8.95 20.66
C TRP A 240 -22.31 9.57 21.84
N PRO A 241 -21.64 10.22 22.81
CA PRO A 241 -22.35 11.10 23.73
C PRO A 241 -23.09 12.16 22.90
N VAL A 242 -24.30 12.54 23.30
CA VAL A 242 -25.05 13.62 22.65
C VAL A 242 -24.29 14.93 22.87
N LEU A 243 -23.36 15.24 21.98
CA LEU A 243 -22.54 16.45 22.03
C LEU A 243 -23.43 17.66 21.68
N GLN A 244 -23.29 18.75 22.44
CA GLN A 244 -23.87 20.06 22.08
C GLN A 244 -22.73 20.96 21.58
N GLY A 245 -22.52 21.07 20.27
CA GLY A 245 -21.55 22.02 19.70
C GLY A 245 -20.43 21.38 18.86
N ALA A 246 -19.30 22.11 18.80
CA ALA A 246 -18.07 21.73 18.10
C ALA A 246 -16.97 21.42 19.12
N ASN A 247 -16.35 20.24 19.04
CA ASN A 247 -15.28 19.83 19.95
C ASN A 247 -13.98 19.59 19.18
N ALA A 248 -12.87 20.04 19.76
CA ALA A 248 -11.55 19.66 19.30
C ALA A 248 -11.21 18.25 19.79
N GLU A 249 -10.76 17.38 18.89
CA GLU A 249 -10.51 15.98 19.18
C GLU A 249 -9.15 15.52 18.65
N LEU A 250 -8.55 14.55 19.37
CA LEU A 250 -7.34 13.84 18.99
C LEU A 250 -7.57 12.34 19.23
N TRP A 251 -7.56 11.54 18.17
CA TRP A 251 -7.78 10.09 18.27
C TRP A 251 -6.86 9.30 17.34
N PHE A 252 -6.90 7.98 17.49
CA PHE A 252 -6.12 7.03 16.71
C PHE A 252 -7.02 5.90 16.22
N SER A 253 -6.82 5.45 14.98
CA SER A 253 -7.54 4.32 14.38
C SER A 253 -6.56 3.33 13.74
N THR A 254 -6.86 2.03 13.86
CA THR A 254 -6.03 0.92 13.36
C THR A 254 -6.52 0.25 12.07
N ALA A 255 -7.74 0.57 11.60
CA ALA A 255 -8.37 0.31 10.28
C ALA A 255 -9.87 -0.04 10.42
N GLY A 256 -10.67 0.33 9.40
CA GLY A 256 -12.06 -0.13 9.19
C GLY A 256 -13.16 0.75 9.79
N THR A 257 -13.18 2.07 9.55
CA THR A 257 -14.46 2.79 9.61
C THR A 257 -15.19 2.52 8.31
N GLU A 258 -16.41 1.97 8.39
CA GLU A 258 -17.22 1.53 7.24
C GLU A 258 -17.41 2.61 6.15
N ASP A 259 -17.19 3.89 6.47
CA ASP A 259 -17.35 5.03 5.55
C ASP A 259 -16.11 5.40 4.70
N LEU A 260 -14.98 4.72 4.86
CA LEU A 260 -13.76 4.92 4.03
C LEU A 260 -13.43 3.69 3.15
N GLU A 261 -14.35 2.73 3.06
CA GLU A 261 -14.09 1.35 2.66
C GLU A 261 -13.70 1.11 1.20
N ASP A 262 -13.84 2.07 0.29
CA ASP A 262 -13.87 1.65 -1.11
C ASP A 262 -12.52 1.38 -1.79
N GLU A 263 -11.36 1.96 -1.43
CA GLU A 263 -10.16 1.76 -2.30
C GLU A 263 -8.74 1.73 -1.68
N VAL A 264 -8.52 1.80 -0.36
CA VAL A 264 -7.14 1.87 0.18
C VAL A 264 -6.97 0.99 1.41
N GLU A 265 -5.91 0.18 1.46
CA GLU A 265 -5.41 -0.40 2.72
C GLU A 265 -5.05 0.76 3.66
N ILE A 266 -5.94 1.06 4.61
CA ILE A 266 -5.81 2.23 5.47
C ILE A 266 -4.78 1.93 6.55
N GLU A 267 -3.59 2.49 6.41
CA GLU A 267 -2.53 2.48 7.43
C GLU A 267 -3.05 3.01 8.79
N PRO A 268 -2.63 2.45 9.94
CA PRO A 268 -2.96 3.02 11.25
C PRO A 268 -2.56 4.50 11.34
N MET A 269 -3.45 5.35 11.88
CA MET A 269 -3.26 6.79 11.82
C MET A 269 -3.90 7.56 12.97
N PHE A 270 -3.31 8.70 13.26
CA PHE A 270 -3.81 9.72 14.18
C PHE A 270 -4.67 10.72 13.42
N PHE A 271 -5.72 11.20 14.08
CA PHE A 271 -6.60 12.24 13.59
C PHE A 271 -6.64 13.40 14.58
N SER A 272 -6.59 14.62 14.05
CA SER A 272 -6.71 15.85 14.84
C SER A 272 -7.61 16.84 14.12
N GLY A 273 -8.66 17.30 14.79
CA GLY A 273 -9.67 18.12 14.12
C GLY A 273 -10.84 18.51 15.00
N PHE A 274 -11.95 18.83 14.35
CA PHE A 274 -13.21 19.17 14.99
C PHE A 274 -14.31 18.19 14.60
N VAL A 275 -15.09 17.75 15.58
CA VAL A 275 -16.30 16.94 15.39
C VAL A 275 -17.52 17.74 15.80
N PHE A 276 -18.58 17.66 14.98
CA PHE A 276 -19.81 18.43 15.11
C PHE A 276 -21.01 17.49 15.25
N ALA A 277 -21.83 17.73 16.26
CA ALA A 277 -22.99 16.87 16.56
C ALA A 277 -24.11 16.96 15.51
N LYS A 278 -24.88 15.87 15.35
CA LYS A 278 -26.00 15.73 14.42
C LYS A 278 -27.04 16.86 14.37
N PRO A 279 -27.45 17.52 15.46
CA PRO A 279 -28.40 18.65 15.38
C PRO A 279 -27.85 19.87 14.62
N ILE A 280 -26.52 19.96 14.49
CA ILE A 280 -25.82 20.98 13.71
C ILE A 280 -25.63 20.50 12.26
N ALA A 281 -25.63 19.17 12.03
CA ALA A 281 -25.32 18.51 10.76
C ALA A 281 -26.15 18.96 9.54
N PRO A 282 -27.44 19.35 9.60
CA PRO A 282 -28.14 19.85 8.42
C PRO A 282 -27.53 21.14 7.84
N LYS A 283 -26.99 22.02 8.70
CA LYS A 283 -26.20 23.19 8.27
C LYS A 283 -24.79 22.79 7.81
N VAL A 284 -24.33 21.64 8.27
CA VAL A 284 -23.06 21.07 7.86
C VAL A 284 -23.17 20.48 6.47
N ASP A 285 -24.19 19.67 6.16
CA ASP A 285 -24.46 19.14 4.82
C ASP A 285 -24.52 20.23 3.75
N GLU A 286 -25.12 21.38 4.09
CA GLU A 286 -25.15 22.56 3.22
C GLU A 286 -23.73 23.08 2.94
N ALA A 287 -22.87 23.14 3.96
CA ALA A 287 -21.47 23.52 3.80
C ALA A 287 -20.57 22.43 3.21
N LEU A 288 -20.87 21.15 3.41
CA LEU A 288 -20.23 20.01 2.72
C LEU A 288 -20.47 20.09 1.20
N ARG A 289 -21.54 20.79 0.79
CA ARG A 289 -21.87 21.06 -0.62
C ARG A 289 -21.32 22.40 -1.11
N ASP A 290 -20.74 23.24 -0.24
CA ASP A 290 -20.07 24.49 -0.61
C ASP A 290 -18.70 24.18 -1.24
N ALA A 291 -18.73 23.94 -2.56
CA ALA A 291 -17.53 23.63 -3.33
C ALA A 291 -16.44 24.72 -3.24
N PRO A 292 -16.75 26.03 -3.30
CA PRO A 292 -15.77 27.09 -3.06
C PRO A 292 -15.06 27.01 -1.70
N TRP A 293 -15.81 26.78 -0.62
CA TRP A 293 -15.19 26.64 0.71
C TRP A 293 -14.33 25.38 0.80
N ARG A 294 -14.81 24.23 0.27
CA ARG A 294 -14.03 22.98 0.24
C ARG A 294 -12.75 23.10 -0.58
N ALA A 295 -12.80 23.79 -1.71
CA ALA A 295 -11.61 24.08 -2.52
C ALA A 295 -10.62 25.01 -1.81
N GLY A 296 -11.09 25.78 -0.81
CA GLY A 296 -10.26 26.63 0.04
C GLY A 296 -9.63 25.91 1.24
N LEU A 297 -9.97 24.64 1.50
CA LEU A 297 -9.38 23.90 2.60
C LEU A 297 -7.90 23.60 2.34
N PRO A 298 -7.02 23.75 3.35
CA PRO A 298 -5.61 23.42 3.23
C PRO A 298 -5.39 21.95 2.84
N LYS A 299 -4.32 21.68 2.09
CA LYS A 299 -3.94 20.31 1.69
C LYS A 299 -3.80 19.41 2.93
N GLY A 300 -4.41 18.22 2.86
CA GLY A 300 -4.38 17.21 3.93
C GLY A 300 -5.43 17.42 5.03
N VAL A 301 -6.36 18.37 4.86
CA VAL A 301 -7.61 18.42 5.63
C VAL A 301 -8.63 17.50 4.96
N LEU A 302 -9.20 16.60 5.74
CA LEU A 302 -10.28 15.70 5.35
C LEU A 302 -11.60 16.13 6.00
N LEU A 303 -12.68 15.71 5.36
CA LEU A 303 -14.04 16.07 5.68
C LEU A 303 -14.92 14.84 5.45
N GLY A 304 -15.69 14.42 6.45
CA GLY A 304 -16.59 13.29 6.33
C GLY A 304 -17.72 13.31 7.35
N ASP A 305 -18.71 12.45 7.12
CA ASP A 305 -19.92 12.25 7.92
C ASP A 305 -20.00 10.75 8.23
N ASP A 306 -20.25 10.40 9.49
CA ASP A 306 -20.38 9.02 9.98
C ASP A 306 -21.82 8.67 10.41
N GLY A 307 -22.79 9.51 10.03
CA GLY A 307 -24.18 9.39 10.41
C GLY A 307 -24.48 9.81 11.87
N GLY A 308 -23.47 9.95 12.71
CA GLY A 308 -23.52 10.48 14.08
C GLY A 308 -23.13 11.97 14.17
N GLY A 309 -22.29 12.44 13.25
CA GLY A 309 -21.82 13.81 13.16
C GLY A 309 -20.94 14.05 11.95
N VAL A 310 -20.43 15.28 11.83
CA VAL A 310 -19.49 15.64 10.76
C VAL A 310 -18.16 15.98 11.36
N TRP A 311 -17.08 15.56 10.71
CA TRP A 311 -15.71 15.78 11.16
C TRP A 311 -14.89 16.55 10.12
N ILE A 312 -14.04 17.46 10.60
CA ILE A 312 -13.03 18.19 9.82
C ILE A 312 -11.69 17.92 10.47
N VAL A 313 -10.81 17.16 9.82
CA VAL A 313 -9.63 16.59 10.47
C VAL A 313 -8.40 16.65 9.59
N ARG A 314 -7.23 16.51 10.20
CA ARG A 314 -6.00 16.15 9.49
C ARG A 314 -5.54 14.79 9.99
N MET A 315 -4.79 14.09 9.13
CA MET A 315 -4.22 12.78 9.44
C MET A 315 -2.70 12.87 9.65
N LEU A 316 -2.19 11.97 10.48
CA LEU A 316 -0.77 11.65 10.61
C LEU A 316 -0.67 10.13 10.67
N THR A 317 0.01 9.51 9.72
CA THR A 317 0.13 8.05 9.73
C THR A 317 1.11 7.59 10.80
N LEU A 318 0.96 6.35 11.26
CA LEU A 318 1.88 5.77 12.23
C LEU A 318 3.31 5.68 11.67
N SER A 319 3.47 5.40 10.38
CA SER A 319 4.78 5.39 9.72
C SER A 319 5.39 6.79 9.67
N ASP A 320 4.61 7.83 9.36
CA ASP A 320 5.10 9.20 9.37
C ASP A 320 5.58 9.62 10.76
N LEU A 321 4.86 9.23 11.81
CA LEU A 321 5.30 9.43 13.19
C LEU A 321 6.58 8.64 13.51
N ALA A 322 6.66 7.38 13.08
CA ALA A 322 7.80 6.51 13.33
C ALA A 322 9.10 6.98 12.63
N ARG A 323 8.98 7.61 11.45
CA ARG A 323 10.09 8.26 10.74
C ARG A 323 10.50 9.57 11.40
N SER A 324 9.52 10.37 11.87
CA SER A 324 9.76 11.72 12.38
C SER A 324 10.38 11.76 13.79
N ALA A 325 10.44 10.64 14.50
CA ALA A 325 10.87 10.60 15.90
C ALA A 325 11.55 9.29 16.30
N ASP A 326 12.68 9.40 16.98
CA ASP A 326 13.52 8.25 17.37
C ASP A 326 13.17 7.66 18.74
N SER A 327 12.47 8.42 19.58
CA SER A 327 12.09 8.03 20.94
C SER A 327 10.60 8.28 21.21
N PHE A 328 10.07 7.59 22.21
CA PHE A 328 8.69 7.81 22.66
C PHE A 328 8.43 9.27 23.10
N SER A 329 9.43 9.93 23.69
CA SER A 329 9.30 11.34 24.08
C SER A 329 9.20 12.24 22.85
N ASP A 330 10.02 12.00 21.84
CA ASP A 330 9.99 12.75 20.58
C ASP A 330 8.67 12.50 19.83
N GLN A 331 8.16 11.28 19.87
CA GLN A 331 6.86 10.93 19.28
C GLN A 331 5.70 11.69 19.94
N VAL A 332 5.69 11.81 21.28
CA VAL A 332 4.70 12.63 22.00
C VAL A 332 4.77 14.09 21.54
N GLU A 333 5.98 14.63 21.38
CA GLU A 333 6.21 16.00 20.94
C GLU A 333 5.77 16.24 19.50
N VAL A 334 6.05 15.29 18.59
CA VAL A 334 5.58 15.33 17.20
C VAL A 334 4.06 15.32 17.15
N VAL A 335 3.38 14.40 17.86
CA VAL A 335 1.91 14.34 17.85
C VAL A 335 1.29 15.59 18.45
N ARG A 336 1.85 16.13 19.55
CA ARG A 336 1.37 17.38 20.15
C ARG A 336 1.50 18.55 19.17
N ALA A 337 2.70 18.77 18.62
CA ALA A 337 2.96 19.87 17.70
C ALA A 337 2.13 19.77 16.42
N TRP A 338 1.98 18.54 15.90
CA TRP A 338 1.12 18.27 14.76
C TRP A 338 -0.35 18.58 15.07
N CYS A 339 -0.86 18.15 16.23
CA CYS A 339 -2.24 18.40 16.66
C CYS A 339 -2.52 19.90 16.81
N GLU A 340 -1.66 20.65 17.51
CA GLU A 340 -1.79 22.12 17.61
C GLU A 340 -1.82 22.80 16.25
N LYS A 341 -0.90 22.40 15.35
CA LYS A 341 -0.84 22.92 13.99
C LYS A 341 -2.12 22.60 13.23
N SER A 342 -2.64 21.39 13.36
CA SER A 342 -3.88 20.95 12.71
C SER A 342 -5.08 21.79 13.14
N LEU A 343 -5.27 21.97 14.45
CA LEU A 343 -6.36 22.80 14.98
C LEU A 343 -6.25 24.26 14.52
N ARG A 344 -5.03 24.84 14.50
CA ARG A 344 -4.80 26.21 13.99
C ARG A 344 -5.10 26.32 12.50
N VAL A 345 -4.65 25.36 11.70
CA VAL A 345 -4.87 25.33 10.25
C VAL A 345 -6.35 25.26 9.92
N ILE A 346 -7.10 24.38 10.59
CA ILE A 346 -8.54 24.24 10.37
C ILE A 346 -9.29 25.50 10.84
N THR A 347 -8.90 26.07 11.98
CA THR A 347 -9.50 27.32 12.47
C THR A 347 -9.24 28.49 11.52
N ALA A 348 -8.02 28.61 10.98
CA ALA A 348 -7.63 29.68 10.07
C ALA A 348 -8.31 29.59 8.70
N ALA A 349 -8.67 28.40 8.25
CA ALA A 349 -9.47 28.20 7.03
C ALA A 349 -10.89 28.81 7.16
N GLY A 350 -11.33 29.07 8.40
CA GLY A 350 -12.65 29.58 8.71
C GLY A 350 -13.70 28.47 8.65
N LEU A 351 -14.58 28.43 9.66
CA LEU A 351 -15.77 27.58 9.59
C LEU A 351 -16.82 28.24 8.70
N PRO A 352 -17.70 27.44 8.06
CA PRO A 352 -18.80 27.96 7.26
C PRO A 352 -19.69 28.91 8.07
N ARG A 353 -20.33 29.87 7.40
CA ARG A 353 -21.19 30.87 8.07
C ARG A 353 -22.28 30.19 8.90
N GLY A 354 -22.46 30.64 10.14
CA GLY A 354 -23.49 30.12 11.04
C GLY A 354 -23.07 28.89 11.87
N TRP A 355 -21.82 28.43 11.71
CA TRP A 355 -21.23 27.42 12.58
C TRP A 355 -20.73 28.04 13.89
N PRO A 356 -20.81 27.30 15.01
CA PRO A 356 -20.22 27.76 16.26
C PRO A 356 -18.71 27.88 16.07
N ALA A 357 -18.15 29.05 16.38
CA ALA A 357 -16.71 29.22 16.37
C ALA A 357 -16.09 28.22 17.37
N PRO A 358 -14.98 27.55 17.02
CA PRO A 358 -14.29 26.71 17.98
C PRO A 358 -13.81 27.59 19.13
N ALA A 359 -13.94 27.10 20.36
CA ALA A 359 -13.42 27.81 21.52
C ALA A 359 -11.89 27.81 21.47
N THR A 360 -11.30 28.80 20.80
CA THR A 360 -9.87 29.08 20.92
C THR A 360 -9.65 29.72 22.29
N GLY A 361 -8.82 29.10 23.13
CA GLY A 361 -8.47 29.66 24.43
C GLY A 361 -7.74 30.98 24.24
N GLY A 362 -8.49 32.08 24.20
CA GLY A 362 -7.92 33.41 24.32
C GLY A 362 -7.17 33.48 25.65
N GLU A 363 -5.92 33.92 25.58
CA GLU A 363 -5.09 34.25 26.73
C GLU A 363 -5.96 34.99 27.76
N GLY A 364 -6.05 34.43 28.97
CA GLY A 364 -6.82 35.03 30.04
C GLY A 364 -6.31 36.44 30.28
N GLY A 365 -7.05 37.44 29.80
CA GLY A 365 -6.87 38.82 30.22
C GLY A 365 -6.96 38.84 31.73
N ALA A 366 -5.87 39.24 32.39
CA ALA A 366 -5.85 39.42 33.82
C ALA A 366 -7.01 40.35 34.22
N PRO A 367 -7.82 40.02 35.24
CA PRO A 367 -8.89 40.89 35.69
C PRO A 367 -8.28 42.17 36.25
N GLY A 368 -8.66 43.31 35.66
CA GLY A 368 -8.41 44.66 36.19
C GLY A 368 -9.47 45.09 37.18
#